data_AF-A0A9C8FWJ2-F1
#
_entry.id   AF-A0A9C8FWJ2-F1
#
_cell.length_a   1.000
_cell.length_b   1.000
_cell.length_c   1.000
_cell.angle_alpha   90.00
_cell.angle_beta   90.00
_cell.angle_gamma   90.00
#
_symmetry.space_group_name_H-M   'P 1'
#
loop_
_entity.id
_entity.type
_entity.pdbx_description
1 polymer ?
#
loop_
_entity_poly.entity_id
_entity_poly.type
_entity_poly.pdbx_seq_one_letter_code
_entity_poly.pdbx_strand_id
1 'polypeptide(L)'
;MTAIFVSLGTSLITAGILYLILNKKIERKQSTEQLLESVSSEIDKLIVDLNRTADRNIALIEDRVKSLNQLIQGADRRLALLRKEIDKHTASRGTYSDLRQRVRKTPAPTEPIPNGAEKKVTPPMSSSSEGESEEAPKKSKREQILDMHRQGISADIIASRLDTTVAEIELIISMSEEGR
;
A
#
# COMPACT_ATOMS: atom_id res chain seq x y z
N MET A 1 69.29 -40.14 -61.81
CA MET A 1 67.97 -40.77 -61.54
C MET A 1 67.67 -40.87 -60.04
N THR A 2 68.60 -41.33 -59.20
CA THR A 2 68.43 -41.44 -57.73
C THR A 2 68.06 -40.12 -57.03
N ALA A 3 68.72 -39.00 -57.37
CA ALA A 3 68.42 -37.70 -56.78
C ALA A 3 66.98 -37.21 -57.04
N ILE A 4 66.38 -37.60 -58.18
CA ILE A 4 65.01 -37.25 -58.57
C ILE A 4 64.01 -38.04 -57.72
N PHE A 5 64.29 -39.33 -57.45
CA PHE A 5 63.43 -40.14 -56.57
C PHE A 5 63.46 -39.66 -55.12
N VAL A 6 64.63 -39.22 -54.63
CA VAL A 6 64.77 -38.68 -53.27
C VAL A 6 64.00 -37.36 -53.12
N SER A 7 64.10 -36.43 -54.08
CA SER A 7 63.36 -35.16 -54.02
C SER A 7 61.84 -35.34 -54.18
N LEU A 8 61.41 -36.34 -54.94
CA LEU A 8 59.99 -36.69 -55.06
C LEU A 8 59.44 -37.25 -53.74
N GLY A 9 60.22 -38.11 -53.07
CA GLY A 9 59.85 -38.67 -51.77
C GLY A 9 59.72 -37.60 -50.69
N THR A 10 60.67 -36.67 -50.61
CA THR A 10 60.60 -35.56 -49.63
C THR A 10 59.41 -34.64 -49.89
N SER A 11 59.09 -34.35 -51.16
CA SER A 11 57.92 -33.55 -51.55
C SER A 11 56.59 -34.22 -51.17
N LEU A 12 56.49 -35.54 -51.35
CA LEU A 12 55.31 -36.31 -50.92
C LEU A 12 55.12 -36.28 -49.41
N ILE A 13 56.20 -36.40 -48.65
CA ILE A 13 56.16 -36.35 -47.19
C ILE A 13 55.74 -34.95 -46.71
N THR A 14 56.32 -33.88 -47.26
CA THR A 14 55.92 -32.51 -46.92
C THR A 14 54.48 -32.21 -47.32
N ALA A 15 54.01 -32.69 -48.47
CA ALA A 15 52.60 -32.57 -48.88
C ALA A 15 51.66 -33.31 -47.93
N GLY A 16 52.02 -34.53 -47.50
CA GLY A 16 51.24 -35.30 -46.53
C GLY A 16 51.17 -34.64 -45.15
N ILE A 17 52.29 -34.11 -44.66
CA ILE A 17 52.33 -33.35 -43.41
C ILE A 17 51.48 -32.07 -43.52
N LEU A 18 51.58 -31.34 -44.64
CA LEU A 18 50.80 -30.14 -44.88
C LEU A 18 49.30 -30.46 -44.95
N TYR A 19 48.93 -31.55 -45.61
CA TYR A 19 47.56 -32.05 -45.66
C TYR A 19 47.01 -32.37 -44.27
N LEU A 20 47.77 -33.09 -43.43
CA LEU A 20 47.37 -33.38 -42.05
C LEU A 20 47.19 -32.11 -41.21
N ILE A 21 48.07 -31.12 -41.35
CA ILE A 21 47.96 -29.83 -40.66
C ILE A 21 46.72 -29.06 -41.15
N LEU A 22 46.47 -29.02 -42.46
CA LEU A 22 45.30 -28.38 -43.04
C LEU A 22 44.01 -29.03 -42.56
N ASN A 23 43.94 -30.36 -42.57
CA ASN A 23 42.75 -31.08 -42.14
C ASN A 23 42.44 -30.82 -40.66
N LYS A 24 43.47 -30.89 -39.80
CA LYS A 24 43.35 -30.51 -38.37
C LYS A 24 42.95 -29.05 -38.17
N LYS A 25 43.39 -28.13 -39.03
CA LYS A 25 43.07 -26.70 -38.93
C LYS A 25 41.64 -26.41 -39.44
N ILE A 26 41.13 -27.20 -40.39
CA ILE A 26 39.77 -27.10 -40.93
C ILE A 26 38.75 -27.61 -39.91
N GLU A 27 39.03 -28.73 -39.23
CA GLU A 27 38.19 -29.23 -38.13
C GLU A 27 38.03 -28.17 -37.02
N ARG A 28 39.06 -27.35 -36.78
CA ARG A 28 38.98 -26.24 -35.82
C ARG A 28 38.09 -25.07 -36.25
N LYS A 29 37.66 -24.97 -37.51
CA LYS A 29 36.78 -23.89 -38.00
C LYS A 29 35.29 -24.09 -37.69
N GLN A 30 34.91 -25.16 -36.98
CA GLN A 30 33.55 -25.39 -36.48
C GLN A 30 33.07 -24.38 -35.42
N SER A 31 33.90 -23.40 -35.06
CA SER A 31 33.59 -22.39 -34.04
C SER A 31 32.33 -21.56 -34.35
N THR A 32 32.03 -21.29 -35.63
CA THR A 32 30.84 -20.49 -36.00
C THR A 32 29.53 -21.25 -35.77
N GLU A 33 29.50 -22.56 -36.05
CA GLU A 33 28.32 -23.37 -35.74
C GLU A 33 28.14 -23.55 -34.24
N GLN A 34 29.25 -23.75 -33.50
CA GLN A 34 29.23 -23.80 -32.03
C GLN A 34 28.76 -22.49 -31.39
N LEU A 35 29.13 -21.34 -31.96
CA LEU A 35 28.66 -20.02 -31.53
C LEU A 35 27.14 -19.90 -31.71
N LEU A 36 26.61 -20.26 -32.89
CA LEU A 36 25.17 -20.19 -33.14
C LEU A 36 24.38 -21.15 -32.24
N GLU A 37 24.89 -22.36 -32.02
CA GLU A 37 24.29 -23.35 -31.12
C GLU A 37 24.29 -22.87 -29.67
N SER A 38 25.38 -22.23 -29.21
CA SER A 38 25.45 -21.65 -27.87
C SER A 38 24.47 -20.49 -27.67
N VAL A 39 24.32 -19.62 -28.66
CA VAL A 39 23.37 -18.49 -28.61
C VAL A 39 21.93 -19.00 -28.58
N SER A 40 21.58 -19.96 -29.44
CA SER A 40 20.23 -20.56 -29.43
C SER A 40 19.94 -21.26 -28.11
N SER A 41 20.90 -22.01 -27.56
CA SER A 41 20.74 -22.65 -26.25
C SER A 41 20.57 -21.63 -25.11
N GLU A 42 21.27 -20.50 -25.16
CA GLU A 42 21.11 -19.43 -24.18
C GLU A 42 19.75 -18.75 -24.30
N ILE A 43 19.27 -18.54 -25.53
CA ILE A 43 17.91 -18.05 -25.79
C ILE A 43 16.87 -19.04 -25.26
N ASP A 44 17.04 -20.34 -25.48
CA ASP A 44 16.11 -21.36 -24.98
C ASP A 44 16.04 -21.34 -23.45
N LYS A 45 17.19 -21.22 -22.77
CA LYS A 45 17.22 -21.06 -21.31
C LYS A 45 16.53 -19.78 -20.88
N LEU A 46 16.78 -18.66 -21.56
CA LEU A 46 16.17 -17.38 -21.25
C LEU A 46 14.67 -17.39 -21.47
N ILE A 47 14.17 -18.11 -22.49
CA ILE A 47 12.73 -18.34 -22.71
C ILE A 47 12.15 -19.14 -21.56
N VAL A 48 12.82 -20.21 -21.12
CA VAL A 48 12.35 -21.02 -19.98
C VAL A 48 12.29 -20.20 -18.69
N ASP A 49 13.33 -19.41 -18.40
CA ASP A 49 13.39 -18.56 -17.22
C ASP A 49 12.38 -17.42 -17.27
N LEU A 50 12.20 -16.81 -18.44
CA LEU A 50 11.19 -15.77 -18.65
C LEU A 50 9.80 -16.34 -18.47
N ASN A 51 9.50 -17.50 -19.05
CA ASN A 51 8.20 -18.14 -18.91
C ASN A 51 7.93 -18.52 -17.46
N ARG A 52 8.91 -19.11 -16.76
CA ARG A 52 8.80 -19.42 -15.34
C ARG A 52 8.53 -18.18 -14.48
N THR A 53 9.21 -17.08 -14.79
CA THR A 53 9.00 -15.81 -14.09
C THR A 53 7.63 -15.21 -14.43
N ALA A 54 7.19 -15.31 -15.68
CA ALA A 54 5.87 -14.87 -16.12
C ALA A 54 4.76 -15.66 -15.45
N ASP A 55 4.83 -16.99 -15.41
CA ASP A 55 3.88 -17.87 -14.73
C ASP A 55 3.76 -17.51 -13.25
N ARG A 56 4.89 -17.29 -12.57
CA ARG A 56 4.91 -16.85 -11.17
C ARG A 56 4.26 -15.47 -11.00
N ASN A 57 4.53 -14.55 -11.90
CA ASN A 57 3.94 -13.21 -11.87
C ASN A 57 2.43 -13.26 -12.12
N ILE A 58 1.97 -14.09 -13.05
CA ILE A 58 0.54 -14.32 -13.33
C ILE A 58 -0.14 -14.89 -12.08
N ALA A 59 0.43 -15.92 -11.46
CA ALA A 59 -0.12 -16.50 -10.23
C ALA A 59 -0.23 -15.45 -9.11
N LEU A 60 0.80 -14.61 -8.93
CA LEU A 60 0.76 -13.53 -7.94
C LEU A 60 -0.33 -12.51 -8.25
N ILE A 61 -0.49 -12.12 -9.52
CA ILE A 61 -1.55 -11.19 -9.95
C ILE A 61 -2.92 -11.80 -9.69
N GLU A 62 -3.13 -13.08 -10.03
CA GLU A 62 -4.38 -13.79 -9.80
C GLU A 62 -4.76 -13.85 -8.32
N ASP A 63 -3.79 -14.16 -7.45
CA ASP A 63 -3.98 -14.14 -6.00
C ASP A 63 -4.34 -12.74 -5.47
N ARG A 64 -3.72 -11.69 -6.02
CA ARG A 64 -4.03 -10.31 -5.66
C ARG A 64 -5.42 -9.89 -6.12
N VAL A 65 -5.81 -10.25 -7.34
CA VAL A 65 -7.17 -10.02 -7.87
C VAL A 65 -8.20 -10.73 -7.01
N LYS A 66 -7.96 -11.99 -6.63
CA LYS A 66 -8.83 -12.76 -5.74
C LYS A 66 -8.96 -12.09 -4.37
N SER A 67 -7.85 -11.65 -3.80
CA SER A 67 -7.83 -10.96 -2.50
C SER A 67 -8.60 -9.63 -2.54
N LEU A 68 -8.41 -8.83 -3.61
CA LEU A 68 -9.15 -7.59 -3.82
C LEU A 68 -10.65 -7.84 -3.94
N ASN A 69 -11.05 -8.86 -4.72
CA ASN A 69 -12.45 -9.24 -4.83
C ASN A 69 -13.06 -9.67 -3.49
N GLN A 70 -12.32 -10.40 -2.65
CA GLN A 70 -12.78 -10.76 -1.30
C GLN A 70 -12.95 -9.54 -0.40
N LEU A 71 -12.04 -8.56 -0.48
CA LEU A 71 -12.15 -7.30 0.26
C LEU A 71 -13.35 -6.48 -0.20
N ILE A 72 -13.60 -6.39 -1.51
CA ILE A 72 -14.76 -5.71 -2.09
C ILE A 72 -16.05 -6.37 -1.60
N GLN A 73 -16.16 -7.71 -1.70
CA GLN A 73 -17.33 -8.43 -1.19
C GLN A 73 -17.54 -8.21 0.32
N GLY A 74 -16.46 -8.14 1.09
CA GLY A 74 -16.52 -7.80 2.51
C GLY A 74 -17.05 -6.39 2.75
N ALA A 75 -16.60 -5.41 1.97
CA ALA A 75 -17.09 -4.03 2.02
C ALA A 75 -18.57 -3.95 1.62
N ASP A 76 -18.97 -4.60 0.54
CA ASP A 76 -20.37 -4.64 0.07
C ASP A 76 -21.30 -5.25 1.13
N ARG A 77 -20.87 -6.32 1.78
CA ARG A 77 -21.64 -6.95 2.86
C ARG A 77 -21.83 -6.00 4.04
N ARG A 78 -20.78 -5.28 4.43
CA ARG A 78 -20.86 -4.25 5.49
C ARG A 78 -21.77 -3.11 5.07
N LEU A 79 -21.66 -2.65 3.83
CA LEU A 79 -22.49 -1.58 3.28
C LEU A 79 -23.97 -1.97 3.22
N ALA A 80 -24.27 -3.21 2.87
CA ALA A 80 -25.62 -3.77 2.91
C ALA A 80 -26.19 -3.81 4.34
N LEU A 81 -25.39 -4.21 5.33
CA LEU A 81 -25.79 -4.20 6.74
C LEU A 81 -26.04 -2.77 7.25
N LEU A 82 -25.14 -1.83 6.93
CA LEU A 82 -25.30 -0.43 7.30
C LEU A 82 -26.54 0.20 6.67
N ARG A 83 -26.81 -0.06 5.38
CA ARG A 83 -28.05 0.38 4.73
C ARG A 83 -29.28 -0.16 5.45
N LYS A 84 -29.29 -1.44 5.79
CA LYS A 84 -30.40 -2.06 6.52
C LYS A 84 -30.62 -1.43 7.90
N GLU A 85 -29.55 -1.08 8.61
CA GLU A 85 -29.65 -0.41 9.91
C GLU A 85 -30.13 1.04 9.77
N ILE A 86 -29.67 1.76 8.74
CA ILE A 86 -30.17 3.10 8.40
C ILE A 86 -31.67 3.05 8.13
N ASP A 87 -32.14 2.11 7.30
CA ASP A 87 -33.56 1.95 6.96
C ASP A 87 -34.41 1.61 8.21
N LYS A 88 -33.86 0.82 9.13
CA LYS A 88 -34.51 0.52 10.41
C LYS A 88 -34.61 1.76 11.31
N HIS A 89 -33.55 2.57 11.36
CA HIS A 89 -33.54 3.82 12.13
C HIS A 89 -34.44 4.91 11.53
N THR A 90 -34.56 4.99 10.20
CA THR A 90 -35.49 5.93 9.55
C THR A 90 -36.94 5.53 9.78
N ALA A 91 -37.28 4.24 9.64
CA ALA A 91 -38.60 3.72 9.98
C ALA A 91 -38.96 3.94 11.46
N SER A 92 -38.00 3.73 12.37
CA SER A 92 -38.17 3.98 13.80
C SER A 92 -38.28 5.48 14.12
N ARG A 93 -37.59 6.36 13.37
CA ARG A 93 -37.73 7.82 13.50
C ARG A 93 -39.10 8.32 13.06
N GLY A 94 -39.67 7.76 11.99
CA GLY A 94 -41.01 8.12 11.51
C GLY A 94 -42.09 7.88 12.58
N THR A 95 -42.05 6.72 13.23
CA THR A 95 -42.97 6.42 14.34
C THR A 95 -42.75 7.32 15.56
N TYR A 96 -41.49 7.65 15.90
CA TYR A 96 -41.20 8.62 16.96
C TYR A 96 -41.69 10.04 16.63
N SER A 97 -41.58 10.49 15.38
CA SER A 97 -42.11 11.80 14.98
C SER A 97 -43.64 11.85 15.04
N ASP A 98 -44.32 10.75 14.67
CA ASP A 98 -45.77 10.67 14.76
C ASP A 98 -46.26 10.67 16.20
N LEU A 99 -45.56 9.98 17.11
CA LEU A 99 -45.85 10.03 18.54
C LEU A 99 -45.60 11.45 19.11
N ARG A 100 -44.50 12.09 18.73
CA ARG A 100 -44.16 13.44 19.20
C ARG A 100 -45.14 14.48 18.67
N GLN A 101 -45.64 14.33 17.45
CA GLN A 101 -46.65 15.21 16.87
C GLN A 101 -48.03 15.00 17.51
N ARG A 102 -48.37 13.78 17.93
CA ARG A 102 -49.57 13.50 18.74
C ARG A 102 -49.48 14.12 20.14
N VAL A 103 -48.34 13.99 20.81
CA VAL A 103 -48.11 14.65 22.11
C VAL A 103 -48.20 16.18 21.97
N ARG A 104 -47.69 16.76 20.88
CA ARG A 104 -47.82 18.20 20.59
C ARG A 104 -49.23 18.68 20.25
N LYS A 105 -50.10 17.79 19.74
CA LYS A 105 -51.50 18.08 19.42
C LYS A 105 -52.44 17.93 20.63
N THR A 106 -51.93 17.53 21.79
CA THR A 106 -52.72 17.57 23.02
C THR A 106 -52.66 19.01 23.54
N PRO A 107 -53.79 19.75 23.63
CA PRO A 107 -53.78 21.12 24.11
C PRO A 107 -53.42 21.08 25.59
N ALA A 108 -52.22 21.58 25.93
CA ALA A 108 -51.90 21.89 27.32
C ALA A 108 -52.69 23.15 27.71
N PRO A 109 -53.47 23.13 28.82
CA PRO A 109 -54.15 24.31 29.32
C PRO A 109 -53.16 25.43 29.67
N THR A 110 -53.42 26.60 29.10
CA THR A 110 -52.78 27.89 29.40
C THR A 110 -53.27 28.42 30.74
N GLU A 111 -52.36 28.76 31.65
CA GLU A 111 -52.52 29.90 32.58
C GLU A 111 -51.15 30.55 32.93
N PRO A 112 -51.10 31.85 33.28
CA PRO A 112 -50.05 32.79 32.83
C PRO A 112 -49.18 33.46 33.93
N ILE A 113 -47.94 33.84 33.54
CA ILE A 113 -47.13 35.05 33.93
C ILE A 113 -46.50 35.07 35.37
N PRO A 114 -45.34 35.76 35.69
CA PRO A 114 -44.50 36.70 34.92
C PRO A 114 -42.96 36.48 34.91
N ASN A 115 -42.39 36.98 33.80
CA ASN A 115 -41.18 37.80 33.62
C ASN A 115 -40.25 38.11 34.84
N GLY A 116 -38.94 37.91 34.66
CA GLY A 116 -37.94 38.45 35.59
C GLY A 116 -36.48 38.05 35.31
N ALA A 117 -35.75 38.96 34.68
CA ALA A 117 -34.31 39.22 34.79
C ALA A 117 -33.29 38.29 34.08
N GLU A 118 -32.70 38.83 33.01
CA GLU A 118 -31.34 38.57 32.58
C GLU A 118 -30.34 38.74 33.74
N LYS A 119 -29.41 37.79 33.94
CA LYS A 119 -28.12 38.10 34.58
C LYS A 119 -27.00 37.17 34.12
N LYS A 120 -26.15 37.77 33.29
CA LYS A 120 -24.80 37.35 32.94
C LYS A 120 -23.86 37.67 34.11
N VAL A 121 -23.33 36.68 34.84
CA VAL A 121 -22.08 36.80 35.63
C VAL A 121 -21.41 35.43 35.74
N THR A 122 -20.10 35.42 35.51
CA THR A 122 -19.15 34.30 35.60
C THR A 122 -18.78 34.00 37.09
N PRO A 123 -17.74 33.19 37.39
CA PRO A 123 -17.79 32.01 38.25
C PRO A 123 -17.37 32.30 39.71
N PRO A 124 -17.39 31.29 40.60
CA PRO A 124 -16.32 31.22 41.59
C PRO A 124 -15.61 29.86 41.57
N MET A 125 -14.31 30.03 41.47
CA MET A 125 -13.24 29.12 41.81
C MET A 125 -13.10 29.09 43.34
N SER A 126 -12.89 27.92 43.94
CA SER A 126 -12.18 27.67 45.21
C SER A 126 -12.27 26.16 45.43
N SER A 127 -11.24 25.38 45.75
CA SER A 127 -9.85 25.58 46.15
C SER A 127 -9.39 24.15 46.45
N SER A 128 -8.49 23.59 45.65
CA SER A 128 -7.05 23.47 45.92
C SER A 128 -6.66 22.39 46.94
N SER A 129 -5.88 21.44 46.43
CA SER A 129 -4.55 21.05 46.92
C SER A 129 -3.94 20.30 45.72
N GLU A 130 -3.03 20.82 44.90
CA GLU A 130 -1.70 21.41 45.13
C GLU A 130 -0.72 20.49 45.89
N GLY A 131 0.49 20.45 45.33
CA GLY A 131 1.58 19.47 45.46
C GLY A 131 1.99 18.98 44.06
N GLU A 132 2.53 19.82 43.16
CA GLU A 132 3.96 20.18 43.01
C GLU A 132 4.85 18.92 42.83
N SER A 133 5.64 18.76 41.76
CA SER A 133 6.54 19.72 41.11
C SER A 133 6.83 19.39 39.62
N GLU A 134 7.07 20.45 38.84
CA GLU A 134 8.17 20.68 37.83
C GLU A 134 8.53 19.55 36.84
N GLU A 135 8.66 19.72 35.52
CA GLU A 135 9.20 20.80 34.68
C GLU A 135 8.95 20.44 33.19
N ALA A 136 9.17 21.39 32.28
CA ALA A 136 9.14 21.31 30.79
C ALA A 136 7.87 21.87 30.11
N PRO A 137 8.01 22.60 28.97
CA PRO A 137 6.92 23.37 28.39
C PRO A 137 5.83 22.42 27.92
N LYS A 138 4.58 22.64 28.35
CA LYS A 138 3.43 21.88 27.83
C LYS A 138 3.31 22.19 26.33
N LYS A 139 3.92 21.35 25.50
CA LYS A 139 3.74 21.32 24.04
C LYS A 139 2.25 21.48 23.77
N SER A 140 1.90 22.44 22.92
CA SER A 140 0.50 22.69 22.56
C SER A 140 -0.12 21.40 22.02
N LYS A 141 -1.43 21.18 22.23
CA LYS A 141 -2.14 19.97 21.74
C LYS A 141 -1.81 19.70 20.26
N ARG A 142 -1.70 20.75 19.45
CA ARG A 142 -1.26 20.70 18.04
C ARG A 142 0.15 20.10 17.87
N GLU A 143 1.09 20.54 18.67
CA GLU A 143 2.48 20.06 18.62
C GLU A 143 2.58 18.60 19.06
N GLN A 144 1.81 18.19 20.07
CA GLN A 144 1.74 16.81 20.52
C GLN A 144 1.18 15.86 19.44
N ILE A 145 0.14 16.29 18.72
CA ILE A 145 -0.42 15.55 17.57
C ILE A 145 0.64 15.37 16.48
N LEU A 146 1.37 16.44 16.15
CA LEU A 146 2.41 16.40 15.11
C LEU A 146 3.60 15.53 15.51
N ASP A 147 4.00 15.52 16.78
CA ASP A 147 5.11 14.70 17.27
C ASP A 147 4.74 13.20 17.21
N MET A 148 3.52 12.84 17.62
CA MET A 148 3.00 11.48 17.52
C MET A 148 2.86 11.02 16.06
N HIS A 149 2.39 11.90 15.17
CA HIS A 149 2.31 11.61 13.73
C HIS A 149 3.69 11.39 13.11
N ARG A 150 4.68 12.22 13.46
CA ARG A 150 6.08 12.05 13.02
C ARG A 150 6.72 10.76 13.54
N GLN A 151 6.28 10.25 14.68
CA GLN A 151 6.67 8.94 15.21
C GLN A 151 6.00 7.77 14.48
N GLY A 152 5.20 8.04 13.44
CA GLY A 152 4.52 7.02 12.63
C GLY A 152 3.28 6.42 13.30
N ILE A 153 2.74 7.07 14.33
CA ILE A 153 1.53 6.64 15.01
C ILE A 153 0.32 7.03 14.14
N SER A 154 -0.61 6.10 13.93
CA SER A 154 -1.80 6.34 13.12
C SER A 154 -2.78 7.32 13.77
N ALA A 155 -3.52 8.07 12.94
CA ALA A 155 -4.47 9.09 13.38
C ALA A 155 -5.53 8.54 14.37
N ASP A 156 -5.97 7.29 14.18
CA ASP A 156 -6.94 6.61 15.07
C ASP A 156 -6.40 6.43 16.51
N ILE A 157 -5.11 6.12 16.63
CA ILE A 157 -4.46 5.92 17.94
C ILE A 157 -4.22 7.28 18.62
N ILE A 158 -3.91 8.31 17.85
CA ILE A 158 -3.76 9.68 18.37
C ILE A 158 -5.11 10.21 18.87
N ALA A 159 -6.19 9.96 18.12
CA ALA A 159 -7.56 10.35 18.46
C ALA A 159 -8.01 9.78 19.81
N SER A 160 -7.78 8.49 20.01
CA SER A 160 -8.13 7.79 21.26
C SER A 160 -7.29 8.20 22.47
N ARG A 161 -6.08 8.74 22.27
CA ARG A 161 -5.21 9.19 23.36
C ARG A 161 -5.44 10.65 23.78
N LEU A 162 -5.87 11.49 22.85
CA LEU A 162 -6.01 12.94 23.05
C LEU A 162 -7.47 13.40 23.09
N ASP A 163 -8.42 12.47 23.23
CA ASP A 163 -9.87 12.71 23.25
C ASP A 163 -10.33 13.67 22.13
N THR A 164 -9.81 13.44 20.94
CA THR A 164 -10.00 14.31 19.77
C THR A 164 -10.50 13.47 18.59
N THR A 165 -11.22 14.08 17.64
CA THR A 165 -11.74 13.35 16.48
C THR A 165 -10.64 13.09 15.42
N VAL A 166 -10.76 11.99 14.68
CA VAL A 166 -9.83 11.66 13.58
C VAL A 166 -9.78 12.79 12.55
N ALA A 167 -10.95 13.36 12.21
CA ALA A 167 -11.06 14.48 11.27
C ALA A 167 -10.32 15.75 11.74
N GLU A 168 -10.34 16.04 13.04
CA GLU A 168 -9.61 17.18 13.62
C GLU A 168 -8.09 16.96 13.59
N ILE A 169 -7.62 15.73 13.79
CA ILE A 169 -6.20 15.37 13.67
C ILE A 169 -5.72 15.47 12.22
N GLU A 170 -6.47 14.93 11.26
CA GLU A 170 -6.14 15.02 9.83
C GLU A 170 -6.11 16.48 9.36
N LEU A 171 -7.04 17.31 9.83
CA LEU A 171 -7.06 18.75 9.54
C LEU A 171 -5.82 19.45 10.09
N ILE A 172 -5.36 19.10 11.29
CA ILE A 172 -4.16 19.68 11.89
C ILE A 172 -2.90 19.27 11.12
N ILE A 173 -2.83 18.02 10.67
CA ILE A 173 -1.71 17.49 9.88
C ILE A 173 -1.65 18.20 8.52
N SER A 174 -2.77 18.27 7.79
CA SER A 174 -2.83 18.91 6.47
C SER A 174 -2.44 20.39 6.52
N MET A 175 -2.94 21.13 7.51
CA MET A 175 -2.55 22.53 7.75
C MET A 175 -1.06 22.71 8.10
N SER A 176 -0.37 21.67 8.54
CA SER A 176 1.06 21.73 8.87
C SER A 176 1.97 21.36 7.70
N GLU A 177 1.48 20.51 6.80
CA GLU A 177 2.19 20.11 5.58
C GLU A 177 2.13 21.21 4.51
N GLU A 178 1.02 21.94 4.44
CA GLU A 178 0.82 23.02 3.46
C GLU A 178 1.53 24.34 3.82
N GLY A 179 2.01 24.46 5.07
CA GLY A 179 2.77 25.61 5.57
C GLY A 179 4.30 25.47 5.44
N ARG A 180 4.79 24.53 4.63
CA ARG A 180 6.22 24.23 4.45
C ARG A 180 6.72 24.49 3.04
#